data_AF-A0A0D3LC10-F1
#
_entry.id   AF-A0A0D3LC10-F1
#
_cell.length_a   1.000
_cell.length_b   1.000
_cell.length_c   1.000
_cell.angle_alpha   90.00
_cell.angle_beta   90.00
_cell.angle_gamma   90.00
#
_symmetry.space_group_name_H-M   'P 1'
#
loop_
_entity.id
_entity.type
_entity.pdbx_description
1 polymer ?
#
loop_
_entity_poly.entity_id
_entity_poly.type
_entity_poly.pdbx_seq_one_letter_code
_entity_poly.pdbx_strand_id
1 'polypeptide(L)'
;MALCLIGTPLFAQQKNDAQQQYLRAKNLFQQEQWVQAMETFRQVAADPKASGFAPYASLYYSVSAIRAGRTNEARGMLRQIQQKYPDWDKQEEVTYWQARVLFEENNFEAAVAAIEKIRTRSVKGDAEEMALFHLQRGASIDQLKHILNQHQEARYVAQALARKISNQPIVSQDQQLLSQLVNRYKLDKDLVSKPVTGKSELKDSYNVAVMMPFLLESLQPEKNMRDIYFTLDIYEGMKLAKEDLEEEGIRINLYAYDTRRDSLTTVRFLRSPEMQGMDLLVGPLYPGPTKAALDFAFNRGVNLVNPISTNPEIIQNNPYAFLFKPSLETQGRKAADFAARTFQPPRALVIYGTKDRDTIMANAYRQELVKRGFTEIRMEKIRAGSEGSIRALLTSTQPEDMVPGGRLSSERLGHVFIASEDESIVANAMNAISSRKDRLAVLGHETWVKKNLVSNDQLERMGVYMMAPEYLDYGNPDFFTFRDKYLERVHSMPGRYAYLGYDLMMYFGRMMSRYGNLFQNEGSPEVYNGVMCTGFNYQAYRDNQCVPIVQFRNSAPVIVYQ
;
A
#
# COMPACT_ATOMS: atom_id res chain seq x y z
N MET A 1 -51.47 58.23 63.49
CA MET A 1 -50.44 57.20 63.35
C MET A 1 -50.73 56.41 62.09
N ALA A 2 -49.92 56.63 61.07
CA ALA A 2 -49.79 55.77 59.90
C ALA A 2 -48.34 55.27 59.90
N LEU A 3 -48.14 53.99 59.60
CA LEU A 3 -47.10 53.52 58.67
C LEU A 3 -47.35 52.03 58.39
N CYS A 4 -47.85 51.75 57.19
CA CYS A 4 -47.90 50.41 56.61
C CYS A 4 -46.50 50.00 56.15
N LEU A 5 -46.06 48.82 56.59
CA LEU A 5 -44.97 48.06 55.97
C LEU A 5 -45.51 47.31 54.74
N ILE A 6 -45.11 47.74 53.56
CA ILE A 6 -45.28 47.02 52.29
C ILE A 6 -43.97 46.26 52.03
N GLY A 7 -44.05 44.93 51.91
CA GLY A 7 -42.91 44.07 51.59
C GLY A 7 -43.34 42.71 51.01
N THR A 8 -43.29 42.62 49.68
CA THR A 8 -43.02 41.43 48.82
C THR A 8 -43.99 40.22 48.76
N PRO A 9 -45.04 40.26 47.91
CA PRO A 9 -45.55 39.07 47.21
C PRO A 9 -45.07 38.93 45.76
N LEU A 10 -44.58 40.03 45.13
CA LEU A 10 -44.18 40.03 43.70
C LEU A 10 -43.03 39.06 43.38
N PHE A 11 -42.02 38.95 44.24
CA PHE A 11 -40.84 38.12 43.98
C PHE A 11 -41.13 36.61 44.00
N ALA A 12 -42.13 36.15 44.76
CA ALA A 12 -42.51 34.74 44.84
C ALA A 12 -43.36 34.30 43.63
N GLN A 13 -44.23 35.18 43.13
CA GLN A 13 -45.07 34.92 41.95
C GLN A 13 -44.24 34.96 40.65
N GLN A 14 -43.20 35.80 40.59
CA GLN A 14 -42.32 35.99 39.42
C GLN A 14 -41.32 34.85 39.17
N LYS A 15 -40.83 34.18 40.22
CA LYS A 15 -40.00 32.96 40.07
C LYS A 15 -40.79 31.80 39.45
N ASN A 16 -42.11 31.80 39.60
CA ASN A 16 -43.00 30.73 39.16
C ASN A 16 -43.17 30.70 37.63
N ASP A 17 -43.25 31.87 36.96
CA ASP A 17 -43.41 31.98 35.51
C ASP A 17 -42.18 31.50 34.72
N ALA A 18 -40.98 31.96 35.09
CA ALA A 18 -39.73 31.54 34.43
C ALA A 18 -39.49 30.04 34.59
N GLN A 19 -39.82 29.48 35.76
CA GLN A 19 -39.76 28.04 36.02
C GLN A 19 -40.77 27.27 35.15
N GLN A 20 -42.01 27.74 35.04
CA GLN A 20 -43.03 27.10 34.19
C GLN A 20 -42.63 27.09 32.71
N GLN A 21 -42.09 28.21 32.20
CA GLN A 21 -41.63 28.29 30.81
C GLN A 21 -40.43 27.36 30.54
N TYR A 22 -39.49 27.29 31.49
CA TYR A 22 -38.38 26.34 31.42
C TYR A 22 -38.87 24.88 31.42
N LEU A 23 -39.83 24.53 32.30
CA LEU A 23 -40.41 23.19 32.35
C LEU A 23 -41.17 22.84 31.07
N ARG A 24 -41.89 23.80 30.47
CA ARG A 24 -42.52 23.64 29.15
C ARG A 24 -41.47 23.34 28.08
N ALA A 25 -40.37 24.08 28.05
CA ALA A 25 -39.28 23.85 27.11
C ALA A 25 -38.64 22.45 27.31
N LYS A 26 -38.45 22.01 28.56
CA LYS A 26 -38.00 20.64 28.85
C LYS A 26 -38.98 19.57 28.39
N ASN A 27 -40.29 19.82 28.49
CA ASN A 27 -41.30 18.88 28.01
C ASN A 27 -41.22 18.74 26.47
N LEU A 28 -41.14 19.86 25.74
CA LEU A 28 -40.91 19.86 24.29
C LEU A 28 -39.63 19.11 23.91
N PHE A 29 -38.55 19.30 24.68
CA PHE A 29 -37.29 18.59 24.50
C PHE A 29 -37.43 17.08 24.67
N GLN A 30 -38.16 16.64 25.70
CA GLN A 30 -38.42 15.22 25.95
C GLN A 30 -39.30 14.59 24.86
N GLN A 31 -40.18 15.37 24.23
CA GLN A 31 -40.99 14.95 23.08
C GLN A 31 -40.22 15.01 21.75
N GLU A 32 -38.91 15.28 21.78
CA GLU A 32 -38.05 15.41 20.59
C GLU A 32 -38.48 16.53 19.62
N GLN A 33 -39.25 17.50 20.09
CA GLN A 33 -39.69 18.65 19.31
C GLN A 33 -38.58 19.72 19.26
N TRP A 34 -37.44 19.37 18.66
CA TRP A 34 -36.18 20.10 18.78
C TRP A 34 -36.28 21.58 18.41
N VAL A 35 -36.94 21.92 17.31
CA VAL A 35 -37.08 23.33 16.88
C VAL A 35 -37.93 24.12 17.87
N GLN A 36 -39.04 23.57 18.36
CA GLN A 36 -39.93 24.25 19.31
C GLN A 36 -39.27 24.37 20.69
N ALA A 37 -38.59 23.30 21.14
CA ALA A 37 -37.81 23.30 22.37
C ALA A 37 -36.72 24.37 22.32
N MET A 38 -35.94 24.41 21.23
CA MET A 38 -34.91 25.42 20.98
C MET A 38 -35.49 26.83 21.09
N GLU A 39 -36.57 27.14 20.37
CA GLU A 39 -37.20 28.48 20.41
C GLU A 39 -37.70 28.86 21.80
N THR A 40 -38.27 27.90 22.54
CA THR A 40 -38.78 28.14 23.90
C THR A 40 -37.63 28.35 24.89
N PHE A 41 -36.53 27.58 24.78
CA PHE A 41 -35.32 27.78 25.57
C PHE A 41 -34.64 29.12 25.26
N ARG A 42 -34.69 29.60 24.02
CA ARG A 42 -34.16 30.92 23.63
C ARG A 42 -34.83 32.04 24.43
N GLN A 43 -36.15 31.96 24.60
CA GLN A 43 -36.93 32.94 25.36
C GLN A 43 -36.52 32.93 26.84
N VAL A 44 -36.38 31.73 27.43
CA VAL A 44 -35.96 31.58 28.84
C VAL A 44 -34.51 32.07 29.04
N ALA A 45 -33.61 31.79 28.11
CA ALA A 45 -32.22 32.25 28.16
C ALA A 45 -32.06 33.77 28.02
N ALA A 46 -33.01 34.44 27.35
CA ALA A 46 -33.01 35.88 27.14
C ALA A 46 -33.68 36.67 28.29
N ASP A 47 -34.48 36.03 29.14
CA ASP A 47 -35.21 36.69 30.23
C ASP A 47 -34.26 37.04 31.40
N PRO A 48 -34.04 38.33 31.70
CA PRO A 48 -33.21 38.75 32.84
C PRO A 48 -33.73 38.23 34.20
N LYS A 49 -35.02 37.91 34.29
CA LYS A 49 -35.68 37.40 35.51
C LYS A 49 -35.45 35.90 35.70
N ALA A 50 -35.04 35.18 34.66
CA ALA A 50 -34.75 33.76 34.70
C ALA A 50 -33.29 33.45 35.05
N SER A 51 -32.60 34.31 35.81
CA SER A 51 -31.14 34.25 36.02
C SER A 51 -30.61 32.87 36.47
N GLY A 52 -31.35 32.14 37.31
CA GLY A 52 -30.99 30.78 37.73
C GLY A 52 -31.22 29.68 36.69
N PHE A 53 -32.10 29.90 35.71
CA PHE A 53 -32.42 28.96 34.63
C PHE A 53 -31.72 29.30 33.31
N ALA A 54 -31.28 30.55 33.12
CA ALA A 54 -30.69 31.04 31.88
C ALA A 54 -29.50 30.19 31.37
N PRO A 55 -28.46 29.84 32.17
CA PRO A 55 -27.37 29.00 31.67
C PRO A 55 -27.83 27.59 31.26
N TYR A 56 -28.78 27.01 32.01
CA TYR A 56 -29.38 25.71 31.66
C TYR A 56 -30.20 25.81 30.38
N ALA A 57 -31.03 26.85 30.23
CA ALA A 57 -31.81 27.09 29.03
C ALA A 57 -30.92 27.30 27.81
N SER A 58 -29.83 28.05 27.92
CA SER A 58 -28.83 28.20 26.85
C SER A 58 -28.18 26.86 26.48
N LEU A 59 -27.89 26.00 27.45
CA LEU A 59 -27.34 24.67 27.17
C LEU A 59 -28.37 23.81 26.43
N TYR A 60 -29.61 23.70 26.94
CA TYR A 60 -30.67 22.93 26.28
C TYR A 60 -31.06 23.51 24.91
N TYR A 61 -31.00 24.83 24.72
CA TYR A 61 -31.10 25.48 23.41
C TYR A 61 -30.05 24.89 22.47
N SER A 62 -28.79 24.86 22.91
CA SER A 62 -27.66 24.38 22.10
C SER A 62 -27.83 22.92 21.72
N VAL A 63 -28.24 22.07 22.67
CA VAL A 63 -28.52 20.65 22.40
C VAL A 63 -29.66 20.48 21.40
N SER A 64 -30.75 21.24 21.58
CA SER A 64 -31.90 21.22 20.67
C SER A 64 -31.50 21.68 19.26
N ALA A 65 -30.69 22.72 19.16
CA ALA A 65 -30.16 23.23 17.90
C ALA A 65 -29.29 22.19 17.19
N ILE A 66 -28.40 21.49 17.91
CA ILE A 66 -27.59 20.38 17.34
C ILE A 66 -28.50 19.28 16.81
N ARG A 67 -29.50 18.85 17.59
CA ARG A 67 -30.46 17.80 17.18
C ARG A 67 -31.31 18.21 15.98
N ALA A 68 -31.56 19.51 15.81
CA ALA A 68 -32.26 20.08 14.67
C ALA A 68 -31.35 20.36 13.45
N GLY A 69 -30.06 20.00 13.49
CA GLY A 69 -29.09 20.29 12.43
C GLY A 69 -28.66 21.76 12.33
N ARG A 70 -28.97 22.59 13.33
CA ARG A 70 -28.67 24.03 13.39
C ARG A 70 -27.35 24.28 14.12
N THR A 71 -26.25 23.75 13.59
CA THR A 71 -24.92 23.79 14.24
C THR A 71 -24.40 25.22 14.45
N ASN A 72 -24.66 26.15 13.53
CA ASN A 72 -24.27 27.55 13.68
C ASN A 72 -24.92 28.23 14.89
N GLU A 73 -26.23 27.99 15.09
CA GLU A 73 -26.98 28.51 16.24
C GLU A 73 -26.46 27.92 17.55
N ALA A 74 -26.23 26.60 17.57
CA ALA A 74 -25.65 25.92 18.71
C ALA A 74 -24.25 26.47 19.06
N ARG A 75 -23.37 26.63 18.07
CA ARG A 75 -22.01 27.17 18.25
C ARG A 75 -22.05 28.57 18.86
N GLY A 76 -22.94 29.42 18.35
CA GLY A 76 -23.15 30.77 18.86
C GLY A 76 -23.58 30.77 20.33
N MET A 77 -24.60 29.98 20.67
CA MET A 77 -25.09 29.89 22.04
C MET A 77 -24.06 29.30 23.01
N LEU A 78 -23.35 28.22 22.63
CA LEU A 78 -22.32 27.61 23.47
C LEU A 78 -21.17 28.59 23.78
N ARG A 79 -20.75 29.40 22.80
CA ARG A 79 -19.76 30.48 23.04
C ARG A 79 -20.30 31.55 23.98
N GLN A 80 -21.58 31.90 23.85
CA GLN A 80 -22.22 32.87 24.73
C GLN A 80 -22.25 32.37 26.18
N ILE A 81 -22.48 31.06 26.40
CA ILE A 81 -22.44 30.46 27.74
C ILE A 81 -21.06 30.62 28.37
N GLN A 82 -19.98 30.31 27.65
CA GLN A 82 -18.61 30.45 28.13
C GLN A 82 -18.26 31.91 28.50
N GLN A 83 -18.74 32.88 27.72
CA GLN A 83 -18.46 34.30 27.96
C GLN A 83 -19.26 34.86 29.14
N LYS A 84 -20.54 34.49 29.26
CA LYS A 84 -21.43 35.06 30.28
C LYS A 84 -21.37 34.35 31.62
N TYR A 85 -21.04 33.06 31.63
CA TYR A 85 -21.10 32.21 32.83
C TYR A 85 -19.79 31.43 33.05
N PRO A 86 -18.61 32.07 33.06
CA PRO A 86 -17.31 31.38 33.07
C PRO A 86 -17.11 30.44 34.27
N ASP A 87 -17.72 30.75 35.43
CA ASP A 87 -17.59 29.97 36.66
C ASP A 87 -18.71 28.92 36.85
N TRP A 88 -19.52 28.67 35.82
CA TRP A 88 -20.62 27.71 35.90
C TRP A 88 -20.10 26.27 36.06
N ASP A 89 -20.70 25.51 36.98
CA ASP A 89 -20.31 24.12 37.27
C ASP A 89 -20.50 23.15 36.08
N LYS A 90 -21.15 23.62 35.00
CA LYS A 90 -21.39 22.87 33.76
C LYS A 90 -20.54 23.29 32.55
N GLN A 91 -19.44 24.01 32.76
CA GLN A 91 -18.55 24.43 31.67
C GLN A 91 -17.93 23.27 30.89
N GLU A 92 -17.71 22.12 31.54
CA GLU A 92 -17.20 20.93 30.86
C GLU A 92 -18.26 20.29 29.97
N GLU A 93 -19.53 20.26 30.39
CA GLU A 93 -20.64 19.84 29.53
C GLU A 93 -20.81 20.79 28.33
N VAL A 94 -20.63 22.10 28.52
CA VAL A 94 -20.61 23.06 27.41
C VAL A 94 -19.48 22.73 26.42
N THR A 95 -18.29 22.39 26.94
CA THR A 95 -17.13 22.00 26.12
C THR A 95 -17.37 20.69 25.37
N TYR A 96 -18.02 19.71 26.00
CA TYR A 96 -18.47 18.47 25.34
C TYR A 96 -19.37 18.78 24.12
N TRP A 97 -20.38 19.64 24.30
CA TRP A 97 -21.29 19.99 23.20
C TRP A 97 -20.61 20.82 22.11
N GLN A 98 -19.60 21.63 22.46
CA GLN A 98 -18.76 22.29 21.47
C GLN A 98 -17.94 21.30 20.65
N ALA A 99 -17.32 20.31 21.28
CA ALA A 99 -16.61 19.24 20.57
C ALA A 99 -17.55 18.50 19.62
N ARG A 100 -18.80 18.23 20.03
CA ARG A 100 -19.82 17.64 19.16
C ARG A 100 -20.10 18.49 17.92
N VAL A 101 -20.31 19.80 18.09
CA VAL A 101 -20.53 20.73 16.98
C VAL A 101 -19.34 20.71 16.00
N LEU A 102 -18.11 20.69 16.52
CA LEU A 102 -16.90 20.59 15.70
C LEU A 102 -16.83 19.27 14.93
N PHE A 103 -17.28 18.15 15.51
CA PHE A 103 -17.36 16.87 14.80
C PHE A 103 -18.40 16.88 13.67
N GLU A 104 -19.58 17.47 13.87
CA GLU A 104 -20.60 17.64 12.82
C GLU A 104 -20.09 18.51 11.65
N GLU A 105 -19.14 19.40 11.92
CA GLU A 105 -18.47 20.25 10.94
C GLU A 105 -17.24 19.60 10.29
N ASN A 106 -16.94 18.34 10.61
CA ASN A 106 -15.71 17.63 10.21
C ASN A 106 -14.41 18.34 10.66
N ASN A 107 -14.48 19.21 11.67
CA ASN A 107 -13.31 19.85 12.26
C ASN A 107 -12.73 18.98 13.39
N PHE A 108 -12.21 17.81 12.98
CA PHE A 108 -11.77 16.75 13.89
C PHE A 108 -10.65 17.17 14.85
N GLU A 109 -9.65 17.92 14.37
CA GLU A 109 -8.52 18.37 15.17
C GLU A 109 -8.98 19.32 16.28
N ALA A 110 -9.79 20.34 15.94
CA ALA A 110 -10.32 21.25 16.94
C ALA A 110 -11.25 20.54 17.94
N ALA A 111 -12.01 19.54 17.50
CA ALA A 111 -12.87 18.74 18.37
C ALA A 111 -12.04 17.95 19.40
N VAL A 112 -10.95 17.31 18.97
CA VAL A 112 -10.01 16.61 19.86
C VAL A 112 -9.38 17.58 20.85
N ALA A 113 -8.91 18.74 20.39
CA ALA A 113 -8.35 19.77 21.26
C ALA A 113 -9.36 20.32 22.29
N ALA A 114 -10.66 20.35 21.96
CA ALA A 114 -11.71 20.71 22.90
C ALA A 114 -11.90 19.64 23.99
N ILE A 115 -11.88 18.36 23.62
CA ILE A 115 -12.02 17.24 24.56
C ILE A 115 -10.88 17.19 25.58
N GLU A 116 -9.65 17.52 25.17
CA GLU A 116 -8.49 17.54 26.08
C GLU A 116 -8.60 18.56 27.21
N LYS A 117 -9.49 19.57 27.06
CA LYS A 117 -9.76 20.56 28.11
C LYS A 117 -10.65 20.02 29.22
N ILE A 118 -11.39 18.93 28.98
CA ILE A 118 -12.31 18.30 29.94
C ILE A 118 -11.50 17.51 30.97
N ARG A 119 -11.72 17.78 32.27
CA ARG A 119 -11.00 17.12 33.37
C ARG A 119 -11.87 16.14 34.14
N THR A 120 -13.19 16.35 34.19
CA THR A 120 -14.12 15.45 34.88
C THR A 120 -14.15 14.10 34.18
N ARG A 121 -13.82 13.04 34.92
CA ARG A 121 -13.62 11.70 34.35
C ARG A 121 -14.85 11.16 33.60
N SER A 122 -16.06 11.38 34.13
CA SER A 122 -17.30 10.94 33.47
C SER A 122 -17.54 11.69 32.16
N VAL A 123 -17.52 13.02 32.20
CA VAL A 123 -17.72 13.87 31.00
C VAL A 123 -16.65 13.59 29.96
N LYS A 124 -15.39 13.41 30.38
CA LYS A 124 -14.30 13.06 29.48
C LYS A 124 -14.53 11.70 28.82
N GLY A 125 -14.95 10.68 29.58
CA GLY A 125 -15.28 9.36 29.04
C GLY A 125 -16.35 9.43 27.94
N ASP A 126 -17.45 10.13 28.21
CA ASP A 126 -18.52 10.33 27.22
C ASP A 126 -18.03 11.09 25.97
N ALA A 127 -17.17 12.10 26.17
CA ALA A 127 -16.57 12.87 25.08
C ALA A 127 -15.66 12.03 24.19
N GLU A 128 -14.83 11.18 24.78
CA GLU A 128 -13.92 10.27 24.06
C GLU A 128 -14.69 9.19 23.28
N GLU A 129 -15.79 8.68 23.83
CA GLU A 129 -16.68 7.73 23.13
C GLU A 129 -17.36 8.37 21.92
N MET A 130 -17.91 9.58 22.09
CA MET A 130 -18.44 10.37 20.99
C MET A 130 -17.39 10.62 19.92
N ALA A 131 -16.18 11.04 20.31
CA ALA A 131 -15.08 11.28 19.38
C ALA A 131 -14.72 10.03 18.58
N LEU A 132 -14.61 8.88 19.24
CA LEU A 132 -14.31 7.60 18.60
C LEU A 132 -15.32 7.29 17.48
N PHE A 133 -16.62 7.51 17.72
CA PHE A 133 -17.67 7.31 16.73
C PHE A 133 -17.50 8.23 15.50
N HIS A 134 -17.32 9.53 15.71
CA HIS A 134 -17.20 10.49 14.60
C HIS A 134 -15.91 10.30 13.80
N LEU A 135 -14.78 10.05 14.48
CA LEU A 135 -13.49 9.82 13.86
C LEU A 135 -13.49 8.54 13.00
N GLN A 136 -14.13 7.46 13.46
CA GLN A 136 -14.24 6.23 12.68
C GLN A 136 -15.04 6.40 11.39
N ARG A 137 -16.06 7.25 11.39
CA ARG A 137 -16.93 7.45 10.23
C ARG A 137 -16.37 8.50 9.27
N GLY A 138 -15.91 9.64 9.80
CA GLY A 138 -15.58 10.82 8.99
C GLY A 138 -14.10 11.03 8.67
N ALA A 139 -13.18 10.69 9.59
CA ALA A 139 -11.76 11.02 9.40
C ALA A 139 -11.04 10.02 8.49
N SER A 140 -10.14 10.50 7.63
CA SER A 140 -9.23 9.63 6.86
C SER A 140 -8.08 9.09 7.73
N ILE A 141 -7.39 8.06 7.24
CA ILE A 141 -6.19 7.53 7.93
C ILE A 141 -5.13 8.63 8.08
N ASP A 142 -4.91 9.45 7.05
CA ASP A 142 -3.91 10.51 7.09
C ASP A 142 -4.29 11.63 8.05
N GLN A 143 -5.57 12.00 8.12
CA GLN A 143 -6.07 12.95 9.12
C GLN A 143 -5.86 12.40 10.54
N LEU A 144 -6.16 11.12 10.78
CA LEU A 144 -5.95 10.50 12.08
C LEU A 144 -4.47 10.39 12.46
N LYS A 145 -3.58 10.11 11.49
CA LYS A 145 -2.13 10.15 11.70
C LYS A 145 -1.68 11.56 12.10
N HIS A 146 -2.19 12.59 11.43
CA HIS A 146 -1.87 13.98 11.73
C HIS A 146 -2.35 14.38 13.14
N ILE A 147 -3.62 14.12 13.46
CA ILE A 147 -4.21 14.43 14.77
C ILE A 147 -3.45 13.70 15.88
N LEU A 148 -3.17 12.40 15.72
CA LEU A 148 -2.47 11.64 16.76
C LEU A 148 -1.03 12.13 16.99
N ASN A 149 -0.36 12.63 15.95
CA ASN A 149 0.97 13.21 16.07
C ASN A 149 0.97 14.48 16.95
N GLN A 150 -0.08 15.30 16.86
CA GLN A 150 -0.26 16.50 17.68
C GLN A 150 -0.83 16.18 19.07
N HIS A 151 -1.72 15.18 19.16
CA HIS A 151 -2.46 14.79 20.35
C HIS A 151 -2.06 13.38 20.81
N GLN A 152 -0.80 13.22 21.23
CA GLN A 152 -0.20 11.90 21.48
C GLN A 152 -0.87 11.12 22.63
N GLU A 153 -1.58 11.78 23.53
CA GLU A 153 -2.30 11.14 24.65
C GLU A 153 -3.75 10.75 24.30
N ALA A 154 -4.23 11.12 23.09
CA ALA A 154 -5.60 10.86 22.67
C ALA A 154 -5.79 9.39 22.22
N ARG A 155 -5.91 8.50 23.22
CA ARG A 155 -6.08 7.04 23.01
C ARG A 155 -7.22 6.68 22.07
N TYR A 156 -8.34 7.41 22.11
CA TYR A 156 -9.50 7.18 21.24
C TYR A 156 -9.20 7.51 19.76
N VAL A 157 -8.31 8.47 19.47
CA VAL A 157 -7.83 8.75 18.11
C VAL A 157 -6.98 7.59 17.61
N ALA A 158 -6.05 7.09 18.45
CA ALA A 158 -5.26 5.90 18.12
C ALA A 158 -6.14 4.68 17.87
N GLN A 159 -7.20 4.50 18.66
CA GLN A 159 -8.17 3.42 18.47
C GLN A 159 -8.95 3.55 17.16
N ALA A 160 -9.37 4.77 16.78
CA ALA A 160 -10.00 5.03 15.48
C ALA A 160 -9.06 4.71 14.31
N LEU A 161 -7.79 5.13 14.42
CA LEU A 161 -6.75 4.87 13.43
C LEU A 161 -6.48 3.38 13.28
N ALA A 162 -6.26 2.67 14.40
CA ALA A 162 -5.98 1.24 14.42
C ALA A 162 -7.13 0.43 13.80
N ARG A 163 -8.40 0.76 14.13
CA ARG A 163 -9.57 0.11 13.53
C ARG A 163 -9.67 0.37 12.02
N LYS A 164 -9.39 1.59 11.56
CA LYS A 164 -9.40 1.89 10.11
C LYS A 164 -8.32 1.11 9.37
N ILE A 165 -7.11 1.02 9.91
CA ILE A 165 -6.03 0.22 9.32
C ILE A 165 -6.42 -1.27 9.31
N SER A 166 -6.88 -1.80 10.45
CA SER A 166 -7.29 -3.21 10.59
C SER A 166 -8.42 -3.61 9.62
N ASN A 167 -9.33 -2.69 9.30
CA ASN A 167 -10.42 -2.92 8.34
C ASN A 167 -9.98 -2.84 6.87
N GLN A 168 -8.75 -2.42 6.56
CA GLN A 168 -8.25 -2.47 5.19
C GLN A 168 -7.90 -3.92 4.80
N PRO A 169 -7.96 -4.27 3.52
CA PRO A 169 -7.42 -5.55 3.03
C PRO A 169 -5.94 -5.72 3.36
N ILE A 170 -5.47 -6.95 3.50
CA ILE A 170 -4.17 -7.28 4.11
C ILE A 170 -2.98 -6.60 3.42
N VAL A 171 -3.03 -6.53 2.09
CA VAL A 171 -1.99 -5.88 1.26
C VAL A 171 -1.88 -4.37 1.51
N SER A 172 -2.95 -3.75 2.02
CA SER A 172 -3.03 -2.32 2.30
C SER A 172 -2.87 -1.97 3.79
N GLN A 173 -2.76 -2.97 4.68
CA GLN A 173 -2.62 -2.72 6.11
C GLN A 173 -1.20 -2.30 6.46
N ASP A 174 -1.04 -1.15 7.12
CA ASP A 174 0.23 -0.78 7.75
C ASP A 174 0.39 -1.56 9.07
N GLN A 175 0.80 -2.83 8.97
CA GLN A 175 0.90 -3.73 10.12
C GLN A 175 1.93 -3.26 11.16
N GLN A 176 2.99 -2.56 10.71
CA GLN A 176 3.99 -1.99 11.60
C GLN A 176 3.37 -0.89 12.45
N LEU A 177 2.71 0.10 11.83
CA LEU A 177 2.03 1.15 12.55
C LEU A 177 0.91 0.58 13.44
N LEU A 178 0.13 -0.37 12.94
CA LEU A 178 -0.93 -1.01 13.69
C LEU A 178 -0.40 -1.67 14.97
N SER A 179 0.71 -2.41 14.87
CA SER A 179 1.39 -3.03 16.01
C SER A 179 1.92 -1.98 16.99
N GLN A 180 2.50 -0.88 16.49
CA GLN A 180 2.95 0.23 17.31
C GLN A 180 1.79 0.87 18.08
N LEU A 181 0.65 1.12 17.43
CA LEU A 181 -0.55 1.69 18.05
C LEU A 181 -1.11 0.78 19.14
N VAL A 182 -1.25 -0.51 18.84
CA VAL A 182 -1.76 -1.51 19.79
C VAL A 182 -0.88 -1.59 21.04
N ASN A 183 0.44 -1.61 20.85
CA ASN A 183 1.39 -1.72 21.96
C ASN A 183 1.51 -0.43 22.80
N ARG A 184 1.58 0.73 22.14
CA ARG A 184 1.71 2.05 22.80
C ARG A 184 0.45 2.41 23.57
N TYR A 185 -0.73 2.25 22.95
CA TYR A 185 -2.01 2.71 23.51
C TYR A 185 -2.80 1.62 24.24
N LYS A 186 -2.22 0.41 24.40
CA LYS A 186 -2.87 -0.74 25.04
C LYS A 186 -4.26 -0.99 24.43
N LEU A 187 -4.30 -1.08 23.10
CA LEU A 187 -5.52 -1.40 22.37
C LEU A 187 -5.73 -2.92 22.32
N ASP A 188 -6.87 -3.31 21.79
CA ASP A 188 -7.18 -4.72 21.54
C ASP A 188 -6.14 -5.36 20.61
N LYS A 189 -5.59 -6.51 21.01
CA LYS A 189 -4.58 -7.23 20.24
C LYS A 189 -5.15 -7.87 18.99
N ASP A 190 -6.45 -8.13 18.97
CA ASP A 190 -7.14 -8.74 17.82
C ASP A 190 -7.26 -7.78 16.63
N LEU A 191 -6.93 -6.49 16.83
CA LEU A 191 -6.79 -5.54 15.73
C LEU A 191 -5.61 -5.89 14.81
N VAL A 192 -4.56 -6.52 15.34
CA VAL A 192 -3.41 -6.96 14.52
C VAL A 192 -3.80 -8.26 13.82
N SER A 193 -4.01 -8.19 12.51
CA SER A 193 -4.29 -9.36 11.67
C SER A 193 -3.17 -10.40 11.82
N LYS A 194 -3.54 -11.64 12.10
CA LYS A 194 -2.62 -12.78 12.14
C LYS A 194 -2.98 -13.77 11.04
N PRO A 195 -2.00 -14.28 10.28
CA PRO A 195 -2.26 -15.28 9.28
C PRO A 195 -2.78 -16.55 9.95
N VAL A 196 -3.66 -17.29 9.28
CA VAL A 196 -3.95 -18.67 9.69
C VAL A 196 -2.64 -19.44 9.69
N THR A 197 -2.40 -20.30 10.67
CA THR A 197 -1.22 -21.17 10.70
C THR A 197 -1.65 -22.61 10.54
N GLY A 198 -0.90 -23.36 9.74
CA GLY A 198 -1.13 -24.78 9.48
C GLY A 198 0.19 -25.53 9.41
N LYS A 199 0.12 -26.87 9.53
CA LYS A 199 1.25 -27.74 9.20
C LYS A 199 1.22 -28.04 7.70
N SER A 200 2.40 -28.22 7.11
CA SER A 200 2.49 -28.63 5.71
C SER A 200 2.05 -30.09 5.58
N GLU A 201 1.32 -30.39 4.50
CA GLU A 201 0.84 -31.73 4.19
C GLU A 201 1.44 -32.22 2.86
N LEU A 202 2.04 -33.41 2.91
CA LEU A 202 2.43 -34.16 1.72
C LEU A 202 1.19 -34.89 1.15
N LYS A 203 1.03 -34.85 -0.17
CA LYS A 203 -0.13 -35.37 -0.88
C LYS A 203 0.30 -36.15 -2.13
N ASP A 204 -0.50 -37.14 -2.52
CA ASP A 204 -0.28 -37.91 -3.75
C ASP A 204 -0.53 -37.10 -5.02
N SER A 205 -1.27 -35.99 -4.90
CA SER A 205 -1.51 -35.01 -5.96
C SER A 205 -1.83 -33.65 -5.38
N TYR A 206 -1.45 -32.59 -6.09
CA TYR A 206 -1.70 -31.19 -5.69
C TYR A 206 -2.62 -30.48 -6.67
N ASN A 207 -3.59 -29.72 -6.13
CA ASN A 207 -4.54 -28.95 -6.91
C ASN A 207 -4.08 -27.49 -7.03
N VAL A 208 -3.97 -26.99 -8.27
CA VAL A 208 -3.53 -25.63 -8.56
C VAL A 208 -4.63 -24.85 -9.26
N ALA A 209 -5.07 -23.76 -8.64
CA ALA A 209 -5.98 -22.81 -9.26
C ALA A 209 -5.20 -21.76 -10.06
N VAL A 210 -5.36 -21.78 -11.38
CA VAL A 210 -4.75 -20.82 -12.31
C VAL A 210 -5.75 -19.69 -12.55
N MET A 211 -5.61 -18.61 -11.80
CA MET A 211 -6.52 -17.47 -11.81
C MET A 211 -5.99 -16.37 -12.74
N MET A 212 -6.37 -16.40 -14.00
CA MET A 212 -5.91 -15.44 -15.01
C MET A 212 -7.08 -14.76 -15.72
N PRO A 213 -6.89 -13.56 -16.29
CA PRO A 213 -7.89 -12.98 -17.17
C PRO A 213 -7.77 -13.62 -18.56
N PHE A 214 -8.38 -14.80 -18.71
CA PHE A 214 -8.43 -15.50 -20.00
C PHE A 214 -9.36 -14.79 -20.99
N LEU A 215 -10.32 -14.00 -20.47
CA LEU A 215 -11.20 -13.13 -21.27
C LEU A 215 -11.95 -13.89 -22.38
N LEU A 216 -12.39 -15.12 -22.07
CA LEU A 216 -12.94 -16.08 -23.04
C LEU A 216 -14.18 -15.55 -23.77
N GLU A 217 -15.01 -14.77 -23.09
CA GLU A 217 -16.22 -14.14 -23.66
C GLU A 217 -15.88 -13.04 -24.69
N SER A 218 -14.65 -12.53 -24.69
CA SER A 218 -14.19 -11.43 -25.55
C SER A 218 -13.11 -11.87 -26.55
N LEU A 219 -13.09 -13.16 -26.91
CA LEU A 219 -12.28 -13.71 -28.00
C LEU A 219 -12.76 -13.14 -29.35
N GLN A 220 -12.50 -11.87 -29.57
CA GLN A 220 -12.58 -11.21 -30.87
C GLN A 220 -11.17 -11.25 -31.47
N PRO A 221 -10.94 -12.04 -32.54
CA PRO A 221 -9.60 -12.26 -33.13
C PRO A 221 -8.86 -10.97 -33.51
N GLU A 222 -9.58 -9.86 -33.71
CA GLU A 222 -9.02 -8.66 -34.35
C GLU A 222 -8.64 -7.51 -33.39
N LYS A 223 -9.08 -7.52 -32.12
CA LYS A 223 -8.89 -6.35 -31.23
C LYS A 223 -8.09 -6.59 -29.94
N ASN A 224 -8.07 -7.82 -29.41
CA ASN A 224 -7.53 -8.09 -28.06
C ASN A 224 -6.43 -9.17 -28.02
N MET A 225 -5.88 -9.61 -29.17
CA MET A 225 -4.94 -10.74 -29.25
C MET A 225 -3.79 -10.67 -28.24
N ARG A 226 -3.03 -9.57 -28.19
CA ARG A 226 -1.84 -9.46 -27.30
C ARG A 226 -2.18 -9.54 -25.80
N ASP A 227 -3.35 -9.02 -25.43
CA ASP A 227 -3.82 -8.95 -24.04
C ASP A 227 -4.32 -10.31 -23.51
N ILE A 228 -4.60 -11.25 -24.42
CA ILE A 228 -5.09 -12.61 -24.12
C ILE A 228 -3.96 -13.63 -24.30
N TYR A 229 -3.08 -13.46 -25.30
CA TYR A 229 -2.06 -14.46 -25.59
C TYR A 229 -1.08 -14.70 -24.47
N PHE A 230 -0.70 -13.66 -23.71
CA PHE A 230 0.28 -13.88 -22.65
C PHE A 230 -0.26 -14.74 -21.51
N THR A 231 -1.56 -14.68 -21.20
CA THR A 231 -2.18 -15.53 -20.15
C THR A 231 -2.36 -16.95 -20.64
N LEU A 232 -2.71 -17.13 -21.91
CA LEU A 232 -2.75 -18.45 -22.56
C LEU A 232 -1.37 -19.09 -22.64
N ASP A 233 -0.34 -18.33 -23.04
CA ASP A 233 1.05 -18.80 -23.09
C ASP A 233 1.51 -19.31 -21.71
N ILE A 234 1.27 -18.54 -20.63
CA ILE A 234 1.58 -19.00 -19.26
C ILE A 234 0.89 -20.33 -18.99
N TYR A 235 -0.41 -20.44 -19.29
CA TYR A 235 -1.17 -21.64 -19.00
C TYR A 235 -0.73 -22.86 -19.81
N GLU A 236 -0.41 -22.69 -21.10
CA GLU A 236 0.13 -23.77 -21.94
C GLU A 236 1.53 -24.20 -21.48
N GLY A 237 2.38 -23.25 -21.06
CA GLY A 237 3.66 -23.56 -20.43
C GLY A 237 3.48 -24.41 -19.16
N MET A 238 2.53 -24.05 -18.29
CA MET A 238 2.20 -24.82 -17.08
C MET A 238 1.68 -26.22 -17.40
N LYS A 239 0.92 -26.40 -18.50
CA LYS A 239 0.43 -27.72 -18.93
C LYS A 239 1.54 -28.65 -19.38
N LEU A 240 2.53 -28.14 -20.12
CA LEU A 240 3.70 -28.93 -20.50
C LEU A 240 4.55 -29.30 -19.27
N ALA A 241 4.74 -28.35 -18.34
CA ALA A 241 5.43 -28.64 -17.09
C ALA A 241 4.71 -29.69 -16.25
N LYS A 242 3.37 -29.68 -16.22
CA LYS A 242 2.58 -30.74 -15.58
C LYS A 242 2.92 -32.12 -16.15
N GLU A 243 3.07 -32.24 -17.47
CA GLU A 243 3.36 -33.52 -18.12
C GLU A 243 4.76 -34.02 -17.74
N ASP A 244 5.75 -33.14 -17.78
CA ASP A 244 7.13 -33.49 -17.37
C ASP A 244 7.22 -33.80 -15.86
N LEU A 245 6.46 -33.09 -15.02
CA LEU A 245 6.34 -33.42 -13.59
C LEU A 245 5.69 -34.79 -13.35
N GLU A 246 4.72 -35.19 -14.16
CA GLU A 246 4.09 -36.51 -14.07
C GLU A 246 5.12 -37.63 -14.38
N GLU A 247 6.03 -37.40 -15.35
CA GLU A 247 7.17 -38.29 -15.61
C GLU A 247 8.15 -38.38 -14.42
N GLU A 248 8.25 -37.31 -13.63
CA GLU A 248 8.98 -37.27 -12.34
C GLU A 248 8.20 -37.91 -11.17
N GLY A 249 6.98 -38.40 -11.40
CA GLY A 249 6.10 -38.96 -10.37
C GLY A 249 5.35 -37.92 -9.54
N ILE A 250 5.35 -36.65 -9.96
CA ILE A 250 4.71 -35.52 -9.28
C ILE A 250 3.39 -35.20 -9.98
N ARG A 251 2.26 -35.51 -9.35
CA ARG A 251 0.93 -35.27 -9.94
C ARG A 251 0.38 -33.89 -9.60
N ILE A 252 0.20 -33.07 -10.64
CA ILE A 252 -0.40 -31.74 -10.53
C ILE A 252 -1.74 -31.68 -11.28
N ASN A 253 -2.78 -31.17 -10.63
CA ASN A 253 -4.08 -30.89 -11.26
C ASN A 253 -4.22 -29.38 -11.49
N LEU A 254 -4.38 -28.95 -12.73
CA LEU A 254 -4.55 -27.54 -13.10
C LEU A 254 -6.03 -27.21 -13.31
N TYR A 255 -6.51 -26.16 -12.64
CA TYR A 255 -7.88 -25.65 -12.77
C TYR A 255 -7.85 -24.19 -13.20
N ALA A 256 -8.38 -23.87 -14.38
CA ALA A 256 -8.37 -22.52 -14.92
C ALA A 256 -9.60 -21.71 -14.45
N TYR A 257 -9.37 -20.50 -13.93
CA TYR A 257 -10.41 -19.57 -13.50
C TYR A 257 -10.26 -18.23 -14.23
N ASP A 258 -11.21 -17.90 -15.10
CA ASP A 258 -11.22 -16.63 -15.85
C ASP A 258 -11.67 -15.46 -14.98
N THR A 259 -10.69 -14.78 -14.37
CA THR A 259 -10.93 -13.62 -13.49
C THR A 259 -11.54 -12.42 -14.21
N ARG A 260 -11.45 -12.35 -15.54
CA ARG A 260 -11.93 -11.22 -16.38
C ARG A 260 -11.46 -9.84 -15.92
N ARG A 261 -10.32 -9.76 -15.21
CA ARG A 261 -9.80 -8.54 -14.56
C ARG A 261 -10.76 -7.95 -13.51
N ASP A 262 -11.78 -8.70 -13.11
CA ASP A 262 -12.89 -8.25 -12.29
C ASP A 262 -12.83 -8.81 -10.86
N SER A 263 -12.91 -7.91 -9.88
CA SER A 263 -12.81 -8.27 -8.47
C SER A 263 -14.01 -9.10 -8.00
N LEU A 264 -15.22 -8.79 -8.49
CA LEU A 264 -16.44 -9.50 -8.06
C LEU A 264 -16.46 -10.94 -8.58
N THR A 265 -16.10 -11.13 -9.84
CA THR A 265 -15.92 -12.45 -10.46
C THR A 265 -14.88 -13.26 -9.69
N THR A 266 -13.73 -12.65 -9.37
CA THR A 266 -12.67 -13.30 -8.61
C THR A 266 -13.15 -13.72 -7.21
N VAL A 267 -13.86 -12.85 -6.48
CA VAL A 267 -14.43 -13.17 -5.17
C VAL A 267 -15.45 -14.31 -5.24
N ARG A 268 -16.24 -14.41 -6.31
CA ARG A 268 -17.16 -15.54 -6.52
C ARG A 268 -16.40 -16.87 -6.62
N PHE A 269 -15.29 -16.93 -7.36
CA PHE A 269 -14.47 -18.13 -7.42
C PHE A 269 -13.81 -18.45 -6.08
N LEU A 270 -13.26 -17.45 -5.39
CA LEU A 270 -12.60 -17.65 -4.09
C LEU A 270 -13.57 -18.17 -3.00
N ARG A 271 -14.86 -17.86 -3.11
CA ARG A 271 -15.90 -18.33 -2.18
C ARG A 271 -16.49 -19.70 -2.55
N SER A 272 -16.10 -20.27 -3.69
CA SER A 272 -16.60 -21.58 -4.11
C SER A 272 -16.12 -22.70 -3.16
N PRO A 273 -16.91 -23.76 -2.94
CA PRO A 273 -16.48 -24.92 -2.15
C PRO A 273 -15.21 -25.59 -2.70
N GLU A 274 -15.04 -25.61 -4.01
CA GLU A 274 -13.91 -26.24 -4.69
C GLU A 274 -12.59 -25.53 -4.38
N MET A 275 -12.62 -24.21 -4.19
CA MET A 275 -11.43 -23.43 -3.82
C MET A 275 -10.84 -23.86 -2.47
N GLN A 276 -11.62 -24.55 -1.63
CA GLN A 276 -11.13 -25.07 -0.34
C GLN A 276 -10.15 -26.22 -0.48
N GLY A 277 -10.18 -26.93 -1.62
CA GLY A 277 -9.28 -28.05 -1.90
C GLY A 277 -8.04 -27.66 -2.71
N MET A 278 -7.79 -26.37 -2.94
CA MET A 278 -6.64 -25.88 -3.71
C MET A 278 -5.40 -25.76 -2.82
N ASP A 279 -4.27 -26.22 -3.32
CA ASP A 279 -2.97 -26.21 -2.64
C ASP A 279 -2.10 -25.01 -3.06
N LEU A 280 -2.36 -24.48 -4.26
CA LEU A 280 -1.64 -23.33 -4.81
C LEU A 280 -2.56 -22.47 -5.66
N LEU A 281 -2.46 -21.15 -5.50
CA LEU A 281 -3.06 -20.17 -6.37
C LEU A 281 -1.98 -19.55 -7.26
N VAL A 282 -2.19 -19.52 -8.58
CA VAL A 282 -1.30 -18.84 -9.53
C VAL A 282 -2.05 -17.66 -10.14
N GLY A 283 -1.54 -16.45 -9.94
CA GLY A 283 -2.28 -15.20 -10.16
C GLY A 283 -3.15 -14.83 -8.94
N PRO A 284 -4.13 -13.91 -9.07
CA PRO A 284 -4.46 -13.07 -10.23
C PRO A 284 -3.43 -11.98 -10.55
N LEU A 285 -3.61 -11.35 -11.72
CA LEU A 285 -2.64 -10.41 -12.29
C LEU A 285 -2.98 -8.92 -12.14
N TYR A 286 -4.24 -8.60 -11.80
CA TYR A 286 -4.73 -7.22 -11.76
C TYR A 286 -4.98 -6.79 -10.31
N PRO A 287 -4.73 -5.51 -9.95
CA PRO A 287 -4.71 -5.08 -8.55
C PRO A 287 -5.94 -5.47 -7.71
N GLY A 288 -7.15 -5.27 -8.25
CA GLY A 288 -8.40 -5.64 -7.57
C GLY A 288 -8.53 -7.15 -7.32
N PRO A 289 -8.50 -7.99 -8.37
CA PRO A 289 -8.44 -9.44 -8.23
C PRO A 289 -7.31 -9.96 -7.31
N THR A 290 -6.09 -9.44 -7.47
CA THR A 290 -4.93 -9.82 -6.65
C THR A 290 -5.18 -9.52 -5.18
N LYS A 291 -5.77 -8.35 -4.86
CA LYS A 291 -6.12 -7.96 -3.50
C LYS A 291 -7.09 -8.95 -2.84
N ALA A 292 -8.13 -9.36 -3.56
CA ALA A 292 -9.09 -10.35 -3.06
C ALA A 292 -8.44 -11.73 -2.83
N ALA A 293 -7.56 -12.16 -3.73
CA ALA A 293 -6.87 -13.43 -3.60
C ALA A 293 -5.82 -13.43 -2.48
N LEU A 294 -5.15 -12.30 -2.22
CA LEU A 294 -4.23 -12.14 -1.08
C LEU A 294 -4.97 -12.23 0.26
N ASP A 295 -6.14 -11.58 0.38
CA ASP A 295 -6.98 -11.71 1.58
C ASP A 295 -7.42 -13.18 1.78
N PHE A 296 -7.80 -13.86 0.71
CA PHE A 296 -8.14 -15.28 0.77
C PHE A 296 -6.96 -16.14 1.21
N ALA A 297 -5.79 -15.97 0.58
CA ALA A 297 -4.56 -16.68 0.91
C ALA A 297 -4.16 -16.50 2.37
N PHE A 298 -4.23 -15.27 2.89
CA PHE A 298 -3.92 -14.95 4.28
C PHE A 298 -4.87 -15.63 5.28
N ASN A 299 -6.18 -15.60 4.98
CA ASN A 299 -7.23 -16.13 5.85
C ASN A 299 -7.42 -17.65 5.73
N ARG A 300 -6.90 -18.28 4.68
CA ARG A 300 -7.00 -19.74 4.47
C ARG A 300 -5.69 -20.47 4.71
N GLY A 301 -4.56 -19.78 4.66
CA GLY A 301 -3.26 -20.43 4.67
C GLY A 301 -3.05 -21.26 3.41
N VAL A 302 -3.25 -20.64 2.24
CA VAL A 302 -2.94 -21.26 0.94
C VAL A 302 -1.92 -20.39 0.21
N ASN A 303 -0.91 -21.03 -0.38
CA ASN A 303 0.12 -20.32 -1.11
C ASN A 303 -0.44 -19.67 -2.38
N LEU A 304 0.00 -18.44 -2.64
CA LEU A 304 -0.34 -17.65 -3.82
C LEU A 304 0.94 -17.18 -4.48
N VAL A 305 1.09 -17.43 -5.77
CA VAL A 305 2.22 -16.97 -6.58
C VAL A 305 1.73 -16.02 -7.65
N ASN A 306 2.24 -14.78 -7.63
CA ASN A 306 2.06 -13.89 -8.77
C ASN A 306 3.14 -14.16 -9.82
N PRO A 307 2.78 -14.56 -11.06
CA PRO A 307 3.76 -15.00 -12.05
C PRO A 307 4.57 -13.86 -12.69
N ILE A 308 4.06 -12.63 -12.72
CA ILE A 308 4.63 -11.56 -13.55
C ILE A 308 4.89 -10.25 -12.81
N SER A 309 4.30 -10.06 -11.63
CA SER A 309 4.48 -8.83 -10.87
C SER A 309 5.88 -8.75 -10.27
N THR A 310 6.38 -7.52 -10.19
CA THR A 310 7.60 -7.15 -9.47
C THR A 310 7.31 -6.20 -8.31
N ASN A 311 6.03 -5.95 -8.00
CA ASN A 311 5.63 -5.06 -6.89
C ASN A 311 5.85 -5.77 -5.52
N PRO A 312 6.78 -5.31 -4.67
CA PRO A 312 7.05 -5.90 -3.36
C PRO A 312 5.84 -5.87 -2.41
N GLU A 313 4.89 -4.95 -2.59
CA GLU A 313 3.70 -4.84 -1.71
C GLU A 313 2.86 -6.12 -1.68
N ILE A 314 2.87 -6.90 -2.76
CA ILE A 314 2.12 -8.17 -2.86
C ILE A 314 2.54 -9.17 -1.77
N ILE A 315 3.81 -9.14 -1.34
CA ILE A 315 4.37 -10.12 -0.40
C ILE A 315 4.65 -9.56 1.00
N GLN A 316 4.47 -8.26 1.21
CA GLN A 316 4.91 -7.55 2.43
C GLN A 316 4.20 -8.05 3.70
N ASN A 317 2.88 -8.23 3.64
CA ASN A 317 2.03 -8.54 4.80
C ASN A 317 1.40 -9.93 4.78
N ASN A 318 1.79 -10.77 3.81
CA ASN A 318 1.18 -12.07 3.62
C ASN A 318 2.25 -13.16 3.54
N PRO A 319 2.32 -14.08 4.53
CA PRO A 319 3.34 -15.12 4.52
C PRO A 319 3.15 -16.18 3.44
N TYR A 320 1.97 -16.23 2.83
CA TYR A 320 1.59 -17.16 1.78
C TYR A 320 1.75 -16.59 0.38
N ALA A 321 2.11 -15.31 0.24
CA ALA A 321 2.23 -14.66 -1.05
C ALA A 321 3.68 -14.70 -1.55
N PHE A 322 3.83 -15.01 -2.83
CA PHE A 322 5.11 -15.09 -3.53
C PHE A 322 5.08 -14.29 -4.83
N LEU A 323 6.22 -13.73 -5.22
CA LEU A 323 6.47 -13.24 -6.57
C LEU A 323 7.38 -14.23 -7.29
N PHE A 324 6.93 -14.72 -8.45
CA PHE A 324 7.78 -15.57 -9.27
C PHE A 324 9.02 -14.83 -9.79
N LYS A 325 8.84 -13.52 -10.05
CA LYS A 325 9.91 -12.62 -10.49
C LYS A 325 10.57 -11.93 -9.28
N PRO A 326 11.83 -11.51 -9.42
CA PRO A 326 12.45 -10.61 -8.46
C PRO A 326 11.68 -9.31 -8.33
N SER A 327 11.41 -8.89 -7.09
CA SER A 327 10.79 -7.59 -6.82
C SER A 327 11.70 -6.44 -7.24
N LEU A 328 11.12 -5.25 -7.42
CA LEU A 328 11.87 -4.03 -7.71
C LEU A 328 12.93 -3.72 -6.63
N GLU A 329 12.64 -4.06 -5.36
CA GLU A 329 13.60 -3.92 -4.26
C GLU A 329 14.77 -4.90 -4.40
N THR A 330 14.48 -6.16 -4.73
CA THR A 330 15.50 -7.18 -4.96
C THR A 330 16.36 -6.85 -6.17
N GLN A 331 15.77 -6.38 -7.26
CA GLN A 331 16.51 -5.92 -8.44
C GLN A 331 17.46 -4.78 -8.09
N GLY A 332 16.97 -3.73 -7.41
CA GLY A 332 17.81 -2.61 -6.95
C GLY A 332 18.93 -3.06 -6.01
N ARG A 333 18.63 -3.95 -5.05
CA ARG A 333 19.63 -4.50 -4.10
C ARG A 333 20.71 -5.30 -4.81
N LYS A 334 20.34 -6.23 -5.69
CA LYS A 334 21.30 -7.09 -6.42
C LYS A 334 22.16 -6.29 -7.41
N ALA A 335 21.57 -5.31 -8.07
CA ALA A 335 22.28 -4.36 -8.92
C ALA A 335 23.31 -3.54 -8.13
N ALA A 336 22.95 -3.04 -6.95
CA ALA A 336 23.87 -2.29 -6.09
C ALA A 336 25.00 -3.15 -5.52
N ASP A 337 24.72 -4.39 -5.15
CA ASP A 337 25.74 -5.37 -4.72
C ASP A 337 26.76 -5.63 -5.83
N PHE A 338 26.29 -5.86 -7.06
CA PHE A 338 27.17 -5.98 -8.24
C PHE A 338 28.00 -4.72 -8.46
N ALA A 339 27.36 -3.55 -8.47
CA ALA A 339 28.02 -2.27 -8.70
C ALA A 339 29.10 -1.96 -7.65
N ALA A 340 28.83 -2.24 -6.37
CA ALA A 340 29.76 -2.03 -5.27
C ALA A 340 31.02 -2.91 -5.37
N ARG A 341 30.90 -4.12 -5.95
CA ARG A 341 32.03 -5.02 -6.18
C ARG A 341 32.84 -4.68 -7.43
N THR A 342 32.21 -4.03 -8.40
CA THR A 342 32.74 -3.91 -9.76
C THR A 342 33.29 -2.52 -10.06
N PHE A 343 32.64 -1.46 -9.58
CA PHE A 343 32.94 -0.09 -10.01
C PHE A 343 33.73 0.68 -8.96
N GLN A 344 34.74 1.41 -9.45
CA GLN A 344 35.56 2.33 -8.68
C GLN A 344 35.67 3.66 -9.44
N PRO A 345 35.75 4.82 -8.73
CA PRO A 345 35.66 5.00 -7.29
C PRO A 345 34.24 4.73 -6.73
N PRO A 346 34.01 4.64 -5.40
CA PRO A 346 32.71 4.35 -4.80
C PRO A 346 31.77 5.57 -4.83
N ARG A 347 31.47 6.05 -6.04
CA ARG A 347 30.64 7.22 -6.32
C ARG A 347 29.59 6.86 -7.36
N ALA A 348 28.33 7.14 -7.04
CA ALA A 348 27.21 6.74 -7.88
C ALA A 348 26.29 7.93 -8.18
N LEU A 349 25.81 7.98 -9.42
CA LEU A 349 24.65 8.78 -9.81
C LEU A 349 23.49 7.85 -10.10
N VAL A 350 22.37 8.04 -9.41
CA VAL A 350 21.13 7.28 -9.61
C VAL A 350 20.09 8.20 -10.26
N ILE A 351 19.71 7.89 -11.49
CA ILE A 351 18.69 8.62 -12.26
C ILE A 351 17.40 7.79 -12.23
N TYR A 352 16.27 8.40 -11.88
CA TYR A 352 15.00 7.70 -11.76
C TYR A 352 13.81 8.62 -12.07
N GLY A 353 12.70 8.04 -12.52
CA GLY A 353 11.48 8.78 -12.85
C GLY A 353 10.58 9.08 -11.65
N THR A 354 9.40 9.63 -11.94
CA THR A 354 8.38 9.94 -10.92
C THR A 354 7.46 8.76 -10.58
N LYS A 355 7.53 7.66 -11.34
CA LYS A 355 6.71 6.46 -11.11
C LYS A 355 7.17 5.77 -9.82
N ASP A 356 6.22 5.17 -9.10
CA ASP A 356 6.52 4.49 -7.82
C ASP A 356 7.56 3.38 -8.00
N ARG A 357 7.45 2.61 -9.09
CA ARG A 357 8.43 1.55 -9.39
C ARG A 357 9.87 2.04 -9.50
N ASP A 358 10.07 3.21 -10.14
CA ASP A 358 11.38 3.81 -10.32
C ASP A 358 11.92 4.27 -8.96
N THR A 359 11.04 4.86 -8.13
CA THR A 359 11.39 5.31 -6.78
C THR A 359 11.75 4.13 -5.86
N ILE A 360 10.97 3.03 -5.89
CA ILE A 360 11.23 1.81 -5.10
C ILE A 360 12.61 1.24 -5.45
N MET A 361 12.88 1.01 -6.74
CA MET A 361 14.14 0.44 -7.19
C MET A 361 15.34 1.35 -6.87
N ALA A 362 15.21 2.66 -7.14
CA ALA A 362 16.27 3.64 -6.87
C ALA A 362 16.61 3.72 -5.37
N ASN A 363 15.59 3.69 -4.50
CA ASN A 363 15.80 3.72 -3.06
C ASN A 363 16.43 2.43 -2.55
N ALA A 364 15.99 1.26 -3.03
CA ALA A 364 16.59 -0.02 -2.67
C ALA A 364 18.08 -0.08 -3.09
N TYR A 365 18.40 0.41 -4.29
CA TYR A 365 19.76 0.54 -4.79
C TYR A 365 20.62 1.42 -3.89
N ARG A 366 20.15 2.63 -3.57
CA ARG A 366 20.85 3.56 -2.67
C ARG A 366 21.10 2.94 -1.30
N GLN A 367 20.06 2.34 -0.70
CA GLN A 367 20.17 1.75 0.63
C GLN A 367 21.23 0.65 0.68
N GLU A 368 21.30 -0.20 -0.35
CA GLU A 368 22.32 -1.22 -0.43
C GLU A 368 23.73 -0.62 -0.65
N LEU A 369 23.89 0.37 -1.52
CA LEU A 369 25.19 1.05 -1.67
C LEU A 369 25.69 1.68 -0.36
N VAL A 370 24.80 2.32 0.42
CA VAL A 370 25.15 2.87 1.74
C VAL A 370 25.64 1.75 2.67
N LYS A 371 24.97 0.59 2.70
CA LYS A 371 25.43 -0.57 3.48
C LYS A 371 26.80 -1.07 3.04
N ARG A 372 27.17 -0.89 1.77
CA ARG A 372 28.48 -1.23 1.19
C ARG A 372 29.53 -0.14 1.36
N GLY A 373 29.25 0.93 2.10
CA GLY A 373 30.22 1.98 2.43
C GLY A 373 30.34 3.10 1.40
N PHE A 374 29.42 3.19 0.42
CA PHE A 374 29.37 4.33 -0.48
C PHE A 374 28.87 5.56 0.28
N THR A 375 29.69 6.61 0.31
CA THR A 375 29.37 7.89 0.97
C THR A 375 28.90 8.96 0.00
N GLU A 376 29.23 8.85 -1.28
CA GLU A 376 28.93 9.82 -2.34
C GLU A 376 27.92 9.23 -3.35
N ILE A 377 26.65 9.21 -2.97
CA ILE A 377 25.53 8.72 -3.82
C ILE A 377 24.58 9.87 -4.11
N ARG A 378 24.45 10.24 -5.38
CA ARG A 378 23.53 11.28 -5.84
C ARG A 378 22.26 10.66 -6.40
N MET A 379 21.11 11.15 -5.94
CA MET A 379 19.79 10.72 -6.39
C MET A 379 19.13 11.83 -7.19
N GLU A 380 18.85 11.58 -8.47
CA GLU A 380 18.23 12.57 -9.35
C GLU A 380 16.90 12.07 -9.89
N LYS A 381 15.82 12.69 -9.39
CA LYS A 381 14.46 12.43 -9.84
C LYS A 381 14.14 13.30 -11.05
N ILE A 382 13.94 12.67 -12.20
CA ILE A 382 13.59 13.35 -13.44
C ILE A 382 12.07 13.47 -13.53
N ARG A 383 11.59 14.71 -13.63
CA ARG A 383 10.17 15.01 -13.88
C ARG A 383 9.93 15.18 -15.38
N ALA A 384 8.70 14.95 -15.80
CA ALA A 384 8.28 15.20 -17.18
C ALA A 384 8.64 16.65 -17.59
N GLY A 385 9.29 16.81 -18.74
CA GLY A 385 9.74 18.10 -19.27
C GLY A 385 11.07 18.60 -18.72
N SER A 386 11.73 17.87 -17.81
CA SER A 386 13.04 18.22 -17.24
C SER A 386 14.17 17.29 -17.72
N GLU A 387 13.92 16.44 -18.70
CA GLU A 387 14.84 15.38 -19.16
C GLU A 387 16.13 15.97 -19.73
N GLY A 388 16.10 17.19 -20.29
CA GLY A 388 17.30 17.92 -20.73
C GLY A 388 18.32 18.17 -19.60
N SER A 389 17.91 18.12 -18.33
CA SER A 389 18.81 18.19 -17.17
C SER A 389 19.75 16.97 -17.08
N ILE A 390 19.36 15.82 -17.63
CA ILE A 390 20.17 14.59 -17.64
C ILE A 390 21.51 14.83 -18.33
N ARG A 391 21.51 15.58 -19.44
CA ARG A 391 22.74 15.93 -20.14
C ARG A 391 23.67 16.74 -19.23
N ALA A 392 23.14 17.77 -18.56
CA ALA A 392 23.94 18.56 -17.62
C ALA A 392 24.51 17.71 -16.48
N LEU A 393 23.75 16.74 -15.95
CA LEU A 393 24.22 15.82 -14.90
C LEU A 393 25.36 14.92 -15.38
N LEU A 394 25.28 14.44 -16.62
CA LEU A 394 26.19 13.43 -17.17
C LEU A 394 27.35 14.01 -17.96
N THR A 395 27.32 15.28 -18.35
CA THR A 395 28.38 15.90 -19.16
C THR A 395 28.99 17.15 -18.52
N SER A 396 28.50 17.62 -17.36
CA SER A 396 29.13 18.77 -16.69
C SER A 396 30.53 18.42 -16.18
N THR A 397 31.43 19.38 -16.38
CA THR A 397 32.84 19.39 -15.94
C THR A 397 33.15 20.64 -15.12
N GLN A 398 32.14 21.40 -14.65
CA GLN A 398 32.37 22.69 -13.99
C GLN A 398 33.00 22.51 -12.60
N PRO A 399 33.98 23.36 -12.20
CA PRO A 399 34.67 23.22 -10.91
C PRO A 399 33.78 23.43 -9.67
N GLU A 400 32.74 24.24 -9.78
CA GLU A 400 31.73 24.47 -8.73
C GLU A 400 30.90 23.23 -8.39
N ASP A 401 30.88 22.26 -9.30
CA ASP A 401 30.34 20.94 -9.07
C ASP A 401 31.24 20.14 -8.10
N MET A 402 32.55 20.45 -8.06
CA MET A 402 33.58 19.64 -7.38
C MET A 402 33.74 19.86 -5.86
N VAL A 403 32.91 20.70 -5.24
CA VAL A 403 32.96 21.03 -3.79
C VAL A 403 32.16 20.00 -2.97
N PRO A 404 32.51 19.68 -1.71
CA PRO A 404 31.64 18.89 -0.84
C PRO A 404 30.25 19.53 -0.70
N GLY A 405 29.21 18.84 -1.17
CA GLY A 405 27.84 19.39 -1.28
C GLY A 405 27.48 19.99 -2.65
N GLY A 406 28.44 20.08 -3.58
CA GLY A 406 28.25 20.43 -4.99
C GLY A 406 27.85 19.23 -5.87
N ARG A 407 27.63 19.47 -7.17
CA ARG A 407 27.27 18.42 -8.15
C ARG A 407 28.43 17.41 -8.30
N LEU A 408 28.23 16.12 -8.02
CA LEU A 408 29.26 15.11 -8.37
C LEU A 408 29.69 15.26 -9.84
N SER A 409 30.95 15.65 -10.08
CA SER A 409 31.45 15.81 -11.44
C SER A 409 31.42 14.46 -12.14
N SER A 410 31.04 14.47 -13.41
CA SER A 410 30.91 13.24 -14.18
C SER A 410 32.25 12.48 -14.33
N GLU A 411 33.38 13.19 -14.22
CA GLU A 411 34.75 12.63 -14.20
C GLU A 411 35.11 11.90 -12.90
N ARG A 412 34.34 12.09 -11.82
CA ARG A 412 34.56 11.42 -10.53
C ARG A 412 33.61 10.25 -10.30
N LEU A 413 32.59 10.04 -11.13
CA LEU A 413 31.65 8.95 -10.96
C LEU A 413 32.34 7.60 -11.20
N GLY A 414 32.08 6.61 -10.34
CA GLY A 414 32.42 5.22 -10.65
C GLY A 414 31.40 4.60 -11.60
N HIS A 415 30.11 4.96 -11.44
CA HIS A 415 29.05 4.48 -12.31
C HIS A 415 27.79 5.36 -12.25
N VAL A 416 26.90 5.12 -13.21
CA VAL A 416 25.52 5.62 -13.25
C VAL A 416 24.58 4.45 -13.21
N PHE A 417 23.56 4.52 -12.36
CA PHE A 417 22.43 3.61 -12.36
C PHE A 417 21.20 4.35 -12.86
N ILE A 418 20.54 3.81 -13.90
CA ILE A 418 19.31 4.37 -14.45
C ILE A 418 18.17 3.45 -14.02
N ALA A 419 17.50 3.81 -12.93
CA ALA A 419 16.37 3.09 -12.34
C ALA A 419 15.05 3.50 -13.02
N SER A 420 15.00 3.43 -14.35
CA SER A 420 13.80 3.74 -15.12
C SER A 420 13.73 2.97 -16.43
N GLU A 421 12.51 2.70 -16.84
CA GLU A 421 12.18 2.17 -18.17
C GLU A 421 11.46 3.22 -19.04
N ASP A 422 11.45 4.48 -18.60
CA ASP A 422 10.85 5.58 -19.34
C ASP A 422 11.70 5.95 -20.55
N GLU A 423 11.09 5.91 -21.74
CA GLU A 423 11.77 6.11 -23.01
C GLU A 423 12.52 7.45 -23.07
N SER A 424 11.91 8.52 -22.56
CA SER A 424 12.52 9.85 -22.58
C SER A 424 13.76 9.91 -21.67
N ILE A 425 13.68 9.33 -20.47
CA ILE A 425 14.81 9.28 -19.53
C ILE A 425 15.95 8.44 -20.12
N VAL A 426 15.64 7.25 -20.65
CA VAL A 426 16.64 6.33 -21.23
C VAL A 426 17.31 6.97 -22.44
N ALA A 427 16.54 7.51 -23.39
CA ALA A 427 17.10 8.13 -24.60
C ALA A 427 18.00 9.32 -24.28
N ASN A 428 17.58 10.22 -23.38
CA ASN A 428 18.38 11.37 -22.98
C ASN A 428 19.66 10.96 -22.24
N ALA A 429 19.58 9.96 -21.37
CA ALA A 429 20.75 9.43 -20.68
C ALA A 429 21.74 8.81 -21.68
N MET A 430 21.27 7.94 -22.58
CA MET A 430 22.12 7.26 -23.56
C MET A 430 22.77 8.25 -24.54
N ASN A 431 22.05 9.28 -24.97
CA ASN A 431 22.60 10.36 -25.79
C ASN A 431 23.67 11.15 -25.03
N ALA A 432 23.44 11.47 -23.75
CA ALA A 432 24.42 12.17 -22.93
C ALA A 432 25.68 11.33 -22.71
N ILE A 433 25.53 10.04 -22.37
CA ILE A 433 26.66 9.12 -22.17
C ILE A 433 27.44 8.94 -23.47
N SER A 434 26.76 8.78 -24.62
CA SER A 434 27.42 8.63 -25.93
C SER A 434 28.24 9.86 -26.35
N SER A 435 27.91 11.05 -25.81
CA SER A 435 28.66 12.28 -26.08
C SER A 435 29.93 12.44 -25.24
N ARG A 436 30.13 11.57 -24.24
CA ARG A 436 31.32 11.58 -23.39
C ARG A 436 32.53 11.04 -24.14
N LYS A 437 33.71 11.53 -23.75
CA LYS A 437 35.00 11.05 -24.29
C LYS A 437 35.59 9.90 -23.48
N ASP A 438 35.17 9.76 -22.23
CA ASP A 438 35.57 8.69 -21.32
C ASP A 438 34.50 7.59 -21.22
N ARG A 439 34.91 6.43 -20.70
CA ARG A 439 34.02 5.28 -20.51
C ARG A 439 33.45 5.27 -19.09
N LEU A 440 32.25 5.81 -18.94
CA LEU A 440 31.49 5.76 -17.69
C LEU A 440 30.69 4.46 -17.61
N ALA A 441 30.80 3.71 -16.51
CA ALA A 441 30.01 2.51 -16.31
C ALA A 441 28.53 2.85 -16.13
N VAL A 442 27.66 2.13 -16.84
CA VAL A 442 26.21 2.33 -16.81
C VAL A 442 25.54 1.01 -16.46
N LEU A 443 24.64 1.05 -15.49
CA LEU A 443 23.79 -0.07 -15.10
C LEU A 443 22.32 0.29 -15.36
N GLY A 444 21.61 -0.61 -16.02
CA GLY A 444 20.26 -0.40 -16.52
C GLY A 444 19.39 -1.64 -16.45
N HIS A 445 18.23 -1.60 -17.13
CA HIS A 445 17.28 -2.70 -17.17
C HIS A 445 17.19 -3.30 -18.58
N GLU A 446 17.07 -4.63 -18.68
CA GLU A 446 16.99 -5.35 -19.98
C GLU A 446 15.78 -4.93 -20.84
N THR A 447 14.78 -4.28 -20.25
CA THR A 447 13.61 -3.79 -21.01
C THR A 447 13.97 -2.71 -22.01
N TRP A 448 15.13 -2.06 -21.88
CA TRP A 448 15.60 -1.11 -22.88
C TRP A 448 15.80 -1.78 -24.24
N VAL A 449 16.32 -3.02 -24.24
CA VAL A 449 16.45 -3.84 -25.44
C VAL A 449 15.08 -4.33 -25.90
N LYS A 450 14.28 -4.88 -24.98
CA LYS A 450 12.95 -5.45 -25.30
C LYS A 450 11.97 -4.43 -25.88
N LYS A 451 12.12 -3.15 -25.52
CA LYS A 451 11.32 -2.03 -26.04
C LYS A 451 12.00 -1.29 -27.21
N ASN A 452 13.12 -1.80 -27.72
CA ASN A 452 13.92 -1.18 -28.78
C ASN A 452 14.35 0.28 -28.48
N LEU A 453 14.57 0.61 -27.20
CA LEU A 453 15.02 1.94 -26.79
C LEU A 453 16.52 2.15 -27.07
N VAL A 454 17.29 1.07 -27.06
CA VAL A 454 18.74 1.06 -27.31
C VAL A 454 19.09 -0.20 -28.10
N SER A 455 19.94 -0.09 -29.13
CA SER A 455 20.38 -1.26 -29.90
C SER A 455 21.47 -2.06 -29.16
N ASN A 456 21.58 -3.35 -29.47
CA ASN A 456 22.61 -4.23 -28.91
C ASN A 456 24.02 -3.67 -29.15
N ASP A 457 24.30 -3.17 -30.34
CA ASP A 457 25.61 -2.60 -30.71
C ASP A 457 25.93 -1.33 -29.92
N GLN A 458 24.92 -0.49 -29.64
CA GLN A 458 25.10 0.68 -28.77
C GLN A 458 25.45 0.25 -27.34
N LEU A 459 24.74 -0.74 -26.80
CA LEU A 459 24.98 -1.27 -25.45
C LEU A 459 26.37 -1.90 -25.35
N GLU A 460 26.80 -2.67 -26.34
CA GLU A 460 28.13 -3.27 -26.41
C GLU A 460 29.22 -2.22 -26.50
N ARG A 461 29.10 -1.26 -27.44
CA ARG A 461 30.06 -0.16 -27.62
C ARG A 461 30.23 0.68 -26.36
N MET A 462 29.14 0.93 -25.63
CA MET A 462 29.16 1.69 -24.38
C MET A 462 29.54 0.81 -23.18
N GLY A 463 29.50 -0.51 -23.31
CA GLY A 463 29.76 -1.46 -22.24
C GLY A 463 28.71 -1.45 -21.14
N VAL A 464 27.44 -1.21 -21.48
CA VAL A 464 26.33 -1.13 -20.51
C VAL A 464 26.09 -2.49 -19.86
N TYR A 465 25.89 -2.46 -18.55
CA TYR A 465 25.43 -3.59 -17.75
C TYR A 465 23.91 -3.53 -17.61
N MET A 466 23.23 -4.67 -17.67
CA MET A 466 21.78 -4.72 -17.55
C MET A 466 21.35 -5.77 -16.53
N MET A 467 20.42 -5.39 -15.65
CA MET A 467 19.62 -6.34 -14.90
C MET A 467 18.72 -7.09 -15.88
N ALA A 468 18.87 -8.42 -15.94
CA ALA A 468 18.14 -9.29 -16.85
C ALA A 468 17.40 -10.41 -16.09
N PRO A 469 16.40 -10.06 -15.25
CA PRO A 469 15.65 -11.03 -14.47
C PRO A 469 14.83 -12.03 -15.32
N GLU A 470 14.63 -11.75 -16.62
CA GLU A 470 13.97 -12.68 -17.55
C GLU A 470 14.94 -13.19 -18.63
N TYR A 471 16.25 -13.29 -18.31
CA TYR A 471 17.22 -13.92 -19.19
C TYR A 471 16.83 -15.39 -19.44
N LEU A 472 16.81 -15.78 -20.72
CA LEU A 472 16.58 -17.15 -21.16
C LEU A 472 17.91 -17.79 -21.57
N ASP A 473 18.17 -18.99 -21.08
CA ASP A 473 19.38 -19.75 -21.42
C ASP A 473 19.19 -20.53 -22.72
N TYR A 474 19.49 -19.88 -23.84
CA TYR A 474 19.48 -20.50 -25.17
C TYR A 474 20.59 -21.55 -25.37
N GLY A 475 21.51 -21.72 -24.41
CA GLY A 475 22.50 -22.79 -24.41
C GLY A 475 21.98 -24.10 -23.82
N ASN A 476 20.85 -24.08 -23.12
CA ASN A 476 20.29 -25.27 -22.48
C ASN A 476 19.58 -26.18 -23.51
N PRO A 477 19.95 -27.47 -23.66
CA PRO A 477 19.21 -28.41 -24.52
C PRO A 477 17.73 -28.56 -24.15
N ASP A 478 17.37 -28.44 -22.86
CA ASP A 478 15.99 -28.55 -22.39
C ASP A 478 15.11 -27.41 -22.93
N PHE A 479 15.71 -26.24 -23.18
CA PHE A 479 15.04 -25.11 -23.83
C PHE A 479 14.50 -25.50 -25.20
N PHE A 480 15.33 -26.16 -26.01
CA PHE A 480 14.94 -26.60 -27.36
C PHE A 480 13.92 -27.73 -27.32
N THR A 481 14.06 -28.65 -26.36
CA THR A 481 13.09 -29.74 -26.15
C THR A 481 11.70 -29.19 -25.84
N PHE A 482 11.60 -28.25 -24.90
CA PHE A 482 10.33 -27.58 -24.62
C PHE A 482 9.79 -26.82 -25.83
N ARG A 483 10.66 -26.08 -26.54
CA ARG A 483 10.26 -25.31 -27.71
C ARG A 483 9.60 -26.19 -28.76
N ASP A 484 10.17 -27.36 -29.01
CA ASP A 484 9.67 -28.30 -30.01
C ASP A 484 8.34 -28.93 -29.55
N LYS A 485 8.24 -29.37 -28.28
CA LYS A 485 6.96 -29.82 -27.66
C LYS A 485 5.87 -28.74 -27.76
N TYR A 486 6.21 -27.48 -27.47
CA TYR A 486 5.26 -26.36 -27.54
C TYR A 486 4.81 -26.10 -28.98
N LEU A 487 5.73 -26.12 -29.95
CA LEU A 487 5.42 -25.92 -31.36
C LEU A 487 4.50 -27.03 -31.90
N GLU A 488 4.76 -28.29 -31.53
CA GLU A 488 3.91 -29.42 -31.91
C GLU A 488 2.49 -29.30 -31.37
N ARG A 489 2.34 -28.83 -30.12
CA ARG A 489 1.05 -28.74 -29.44
C ARG A 489 0.24 -27.48 -29.76
N VAL A 490 0.91 -26.33 -29.80
CA VAL A 490 0.28 -25.00 -29.89
C VAL A 490 0.34 -24.46 -31.32
N HIS A 491 1.12 -25.10 -32.20
CA HIS A 491 1.31 -24.69 -33.60
C HIS A 491 1.82 -23.24 -33.75
N SER A 492 2.55 -22.76 -32.74
CA SER A 492 3.17 -21.45 -32.70
C SER A 492 4.45 -21.54 -31.89
N MET A 493 5.41 -20.66 -32.18
CA MET A 493 6.61 -20.52 -31.37
C MET A 493 6.22 -20.05 -29.95
N PRO A 494 6.82 -20.63 -28.89
CA PRO A 494 6.60 -20.16 -27.53
C PRO A 494 7.13 -18.73 -27.34
N GLY A 495 6.28 -17.87 -26.77
CA GLY A 495 6.69 -16.58 -26.25
C GLY A 495 7.37 -16.69 -24.88
N ARG A 496 7.96 -15.58 -24.39
CA ARG A 496 8.59 -15.50 -23.05
C ARG A 496 7.70 -15.99 -21.91
N TYR A 497 6.39 -15.83 -22.06
CA TYR A 497 5.41 -16.17 -21.05
C TYR A 497 5.11 -17.67 -20.99
N ALA A 498 5.33 -18.40 -22.08
CA ALA A 498 5.24 -19.86 -22.08
C ALA A 498 6.38 -20.48 -21.27
N TYR A 499 7.61 -20.02 -21.51
CA TYR A 499 8.78 -20.42 -20.71
C TYR A 499 8.59 -20.08 -19.23
N LEU A 500 8.04 -18.89 -18.93
CA LEU A 500 7.73 -18.47 -17.57
C LEU A 500 6.73 -19.40 -16.89
N GLY A 501 5.63 -19.75 -17.57
CA GLY A 501 4.62 -20.66 -17.05
C GLY A 501 5.16 -22.06 -16.78
N TYR A 502 6.02 -22.55 -17.67
CA TYR A 502 6.70 -23.83 -17.52
C TYR A 502 7.59 -23.84 -16.28
N ASP A 503 8.57 -22.93 -16.18
CA ASP A 503 9.48 -22.88 -15.04
C ASP A 503 8.75 -22.66 -13.71
N LEU A 504 7.70 -21.83 -13.70
CA LEU A 504 6.88 -21.60 -12.51
C LEU A 504 6.29 -22.91 -12.01
N MET A 505 5.66 -23.68 -12.89
CA MET A 505 5.03 -24.93 -12.50
C MET A 505 6.06 -25.98 -12.10
N MET A 506 7.16 -26.11 -12.85
CA MET A 506 8.26 -27.01 -12.49
C MET A 506 8.79 -26.71 -11.07
N TYR A 507 9.05 -25.44 -10.76
CA TYR A 507 9.57 -25.03 -9.46
C TYR A 507 8.57 -25.33 -8.34
N PHE A 508 7.35 -24.78 -8.42
CA PHE A 508 6.37 -24.92 -7.34
C PHE A 508 5.81 -26.34 -7.22
N GLY A 509 5.72 -27.09 -8.32
CA GLY A 509 5.36 -28.51 -8.30
C GLY A 509 6.37 -29.34 -7.52
N ARG A 510 7.66 -29.17 -7.80
CA ARG A 510 8.75 -29.82 -7.04
C ARG A 510 8.78 -29.38 -5.57
N MET A 511 8.49 -28.10 -5.28
CA MET A 511 8.37 -27.62 -3.90
C MET A 511 7.23 -28.25 -3.14
N MET A 512 6.04 -28.35 -3.74
CA MET A 512 4.91 -29.04 -3.12
C MET A 512 5.23 -30.52 -2.92
N SER A 513 5.84 -31.20 -3.89
CA SER A 513 6.21 -32.61 -3.76
C SER A 513 7.24 -32.87 -2.65
N ARG A 514 8.22 -31.97 -2.46
CA ARG A 514 9.31 -32.17 -1.49
C ARG A 514 8.92 -31.75 -0.08
N TYR A 515 8.13 -30.68 0.07
CA TYR A 515 7.86 -30.03 1.36
C TYR A 515 6.39 -29.91 1.71
N GLY A 516 5.47 -30.35 0.85
CA GLY A 516 4.03 -30.24 1.04
C GLY A 516 3.43 -28.91 0.59
N ASN A 517 2.12 -28.76 0.80
CA ASN A 517 1.35 -27.58 0.36
C ASN A 517 1.79 -26.26 1.03
N LEU A 518 2.44 -26.31 2.20
CA LEU A 518 3.03 -25.15 2.90
C LEU A 518 4.56 -25.24 2.90
N PHE A 519 5.14 -25.46 1.72
CA PHE A 519 6.57 -25.67 1.51
C PHE A 519 7.49 -24.61 2.15
N GLN A 520 7.01 -23.40 2.34
CA GLN A 520 7.75 -22.29 2.95
C GLN A 520 8.00 -22.46 4.45
N ASN A 521 7.24 -23.33 5.13
CA ASN A 521 7.41 -23.57 6.57
C ASN A 521 8.69 -24.37 6.87
N GLU A 522 9.11 -25.23 5.95
CA GLU A 522 10.31 -26.05 6.09
C GLU A 522 11.60 -25.31 5.67
N GLY A 523 11.45 -24.12 5.08
CA GLY A 523 12.52 -23.37 4.43
C GLY A 523 12.92 -24.02 3.10
N SER A 524 13.02 -23.25 2.02
CA SER A 524 13.65 -23.76 0.79
C SER A 524 15.17 -23.69 1.01
N PRO A 525 15.92 -24.80 1.09
CA PRO A 525 17.33 -24.76 1.46
C PRO A 525 18.26 -24.57 0.27
N GLU A 526 17.75 -24.54 -0.97
CA GLU A 526 18.57 -24.66 -2.18
C GLU A 526 18.18 -23.62 -3.24
N VAL A 527 19.19 -23.12 -3.96
CA VAL A 527 18.99 -22.39 -5.22
C VAL A 527 18.66 -23.42 -6.30
N TYR A 528 17.55 -23.23 -7.00
CA TYR A 528 17.14 -24.10 -8.10
C TYR A 528 17.58 -23.49 -9.42
N ASN A 529 18.20 -24.28 -10.29
CA ASN A 529 18.37 -23.88 -11.68
C ASN A 529 17.00 -23.92 -12.37
N GLY A 530 16.67 -22.89 -13.12
CA GLY A 530 15.49 -22.92 -13.99
C GLY A 530 15.78 -23.80 -15.19
N VAL A 531 14.72 -24.31 -15.81
CA VAL A 531 14.86 -25.04 -17.07
C VAL A 531 15.03 -24.04 -18.21
N MET A 532 14.33 -22.91 -18.15
CA MET A 532 14.39 -21.85 -19.15
C MET A 532 15.16 -20.60 -18.66
N CYS A 533 14.90 -20.19 -17.43
CA CYS A 533 15.52 -19.05 -16.77
C CYS A 533 16.75 -19.50 -15.95
N THR A 534 17.58 -18.54 -15.55
CA THR A 534 18.86 -18.84 -14.88
C THR A 534 18.73 -19.49 -13.50
N GLY A 535 17.62 -19.25 -12.77
CA GLY A 535 17.40 -19.86 -11.46
C GLY A 535 16.36 -19.20 -10.56
N PHE A 536 16.11 -19.87 -9.44
CA PHE A 536 15.13 -19.53 -8.41
C PHE A 536 15.75 -19.62 -7.02
N ASN A 537 15.58 -18.58 -6.22
CA ASN A 537 15.99 -18.58 -4.82
C ASN A 537 14.93 -17.88 -3.95
N TYR A 538 14.34 -18.63 -3.03
CA TYR A 538 13.30 -18.20 -2.08
C TYR A 538 13.67 -18.51 -0.62
N GLN A 539 14.95 -18.73 -0.30
CA GLN A 539 15.36 -19.24 1.02
C GLN A 539 14.95 -18.30 2.17
N ALA A 540 15.18 -17.00 1.99
CA ALA A 540 14.93 -15.97 3.00
C ALA A 540 13.87 -14.93 2.56
N TYR A 541 13.36 -15.06 1.34
CA TYR A 541 12.51 -14.06 0.69
C TYR A 541 11.39 -14.74 -0.07
N ARG A 542 10.28 -14.02 -0.27
CA ARG A 542 9.13 -14.53 -1.02
C ARG A 542 9.08 -14.05 -2.47
N ASP A 543 10.10 -13.34 -2.92
CA ASP A 543 10.35 -13.05 -4.33
C ASP A 543 11.65 -13.72 -4.77
N ASN A 544 11.75 -14.06 -6.06
CA ASN A 544 12.95 -14.69 -6.59
C ASN A 544 14.18 -13.80 -6.39
N GLN A 545 15.23 -14.33 -5.77
CA GLN A 545 16.47 -13.60 -5.51
C GLN A 545 17.49 -13.65 -6.66
N CYS A 546 17.23 -14.41 -7.73
CA CYS A 546 18.11 -14.48 -8.89
C CYS A 546 17.87 -13.28 -9.82
N VAL A 547 18.87 -12.39 -9.92
CA VAL A 547 18.86 -11.23 -10.83
C VAL A 547 20.17 -11.22 -11.62
N PRO A 548 20.22 -11.94 -12.77
CA PRO A 548 21.39 -11.92 -13.62
C PRO A 548 21.73 -10.49 -14.06
N ILE A 549 23.02 -10.15 -14.04
CA ILE A 549 23.53 -8.96 -14.72
C ILE A 549 24.23 -9.43 -16.00
N VAL A 550 23.84 -8.84 -17.12
CA VAL A 550 24.40 -9.18 -18.44
C VAL A 550 25.12 -7.98 -19.06
N GLN A 551 26.05 -8.29 -19.96
CA GLN A 551 26.67 -7.33 -20.86
C GLN A 551 26.66 -7.89 -22.27
N PHE A 552 26.47 -7.05 -23.28
CA PHE A 552 26.53 -7.48 -24.67
C PHE A 552 27.96 -7.72 -25.13
N ARG A 553 28.17 -8.85 -25.80
CA ARG A 553 29.41 -9.24 -26.49
C ARG A 553 29.04 -9.91 -27.80
N ASN A 554 29.60 -9.47 -28.91
CA ASN A 554 29.22 -9.94 -30.26
C ASN A 554 27.70 -9.86 -30.48
N SER A 555 27.09 -8.75 -30.06
CA SER A 555 25.64 -8.47 -30.13
C SER A 555 24.74 -9.44 -29.37
N ALA A 556 25.29 -10.31 -28.50
CA ALA A 556 24.55 -11.23 -27.65
C ALA A 556 24.75 -10.93 -26.14
N PRO A 557 23.72 -11.08 -25.29
CA PRO A 557 23.85 -10.86 -23.85
C PRO A 557 24.59 -12.02 -23.17
N VAL A 558 25.64 -11.70 -22.43
CA VAL A 558 26.44 -12.66 -21.65
C VAL A 558 26.30 -12.33 -20.17
N ILE A 559 25.97 -13.31 -19.33
CA ILE A 559 25.90 -13.16 -17.88
C ILE A 559 27.30 -12.86 -17.34
N VAL A 560 27.41 -11.79 -16.54
CA VAL A 560 28.64 -11.36 -15.86
C VAL A 560 28.51 -11.41 -14.33
N TYR A 561 27.30 -11.60 -13.81
CA TYR A 561 26.98 -11.75 -12.38
C TYR A 561 25.64 -12.45 -12.18
N GLN A 562 25.50 -13.30 -11.16
CA GLN A 562 24.24 -13.97 -10.78
C GLN A 562 24.11 -14.14 -9.26
#